data_AF-A0A151EE36-F1
#
_entry.id   AF-A0A151EE36-F1
#
_cell.length_a   1.000
_cell.length_b   1.000
_cell.length_c   1.000
_cell.angle_alpha   90.00
_cell.angle_beta   90.00
_cell.angle_gamma   90.00
#
_symmetry.space_group_name_H-M   'P 1'
#
loop_
_entity.id
_entity.type
_entity.pdbx_description
1 polymer ?
#
loop_
_entity_poly.entity_id
_entity_poly.type
_entity_poly.pdbx_seq_one_letter_code
_entity_poly.pdbx_strand_id
1 'polypeptide(L)' 'MNLSAEIIVKEDINNLEKLFAAEEKTFKNKRAGYEIKKIRDKLVFKIKAKDSSALRAVLNSITKLISVYQSTKQVVKK' A
#
# COMPACT_ATOMS: atom_id res chain seq x y z
N MET A 1 21.45 -4.35 -1.51
CA MET A 1 21.15 -3.22 -2.40
C MET A 1 19.86 -2.59 -1.91
N ASN A 2 19.90 -1.38 -1.34
CA ASN A 2 18.68 -0.76 -0.80
C ASN A 2 17.83 -0.23 -1.96
N LEU A 3 16.55 -0.59 -1.96
CA LEU A 3 15.57 -0.24 -2.98
C LEU A 3 14.44 0.57 -2.37
N SER A 4 13.87 1.46 -3.16
CA SER A 4 12.70 2.25 -2.79
C SER A 4 11.71 2.37 -3.95
N ALA A 5 10.43 2.45 -3.63
CA ALA A 5 9.36 2.71 -4.58
C ALA A 5 8.28 3.58 -3.95
N GLU A 6 7.51 4.26 -4.78
CA GLU A 6 6.33 5.01 -4.35
C GLU A 6 5.09 4.60 -5.15
N ILE A 7 3.97 4.38 -4.44
CA ILE A 7 2.64 4.23 -5.05
C ILE A 7 1.83 5.46 -4.69
N ILE A 8 1.22 6.09 -5.71
CA ILE A 8 0.41 7.29 -5.55
C ILE A 8 -1.02 6.98 -5.98
N VAL A 9 -1.97 7.14 -5.07
CA VAL A 9 -3.40 6.97 -5.32
C VAL A 9 -4.10 8.32 -5.21
N LYS A 10 -4.98 8.63 -6.17
CA LYS A 10 -5.71 9.91 -6.24
C LYS A 10 -7.22 9.78 -5.98
N GLU A 11 -7.72 8.56 -5.82
CA GLU A 11 -9.13 8.24 -5.65
C GLU A 11 -9.35 7.53 -4.32
N ASP A 12 -10.56 7.67 -3.75
CA ASP A 12 -10.98 6.98 -2.51
C ASP A 12 -10.01 7.10 -1.33
N ILE A 13 -9.24 8.20 -1.29
CA ILE A 13 -8.10 8.40 -0.39
C ILE A 13 -8.46 8.14 1.07
N ASN A 14 -9.58 8.68 1.54
CA ASN A 14 -10.01 8.54 2.94
C ASN A 14 -10.33 7.08 3.31
N ASN A 15 -10.92 6.33 2.37
CA ASN A 15 -11.29 4.93 2.62
C ASN A 15 -10.05 4.04 2.59
N LEU A 16 -9.15 4.27 1.62
CA LEU A 16 -7.88 3.55 1.54
C LEU A 16 -6.97 3.87 2.73
N GLU A 17 -6.89 5.13 3.18
CA GLU A 17 -6.15 5.50 4.38
C GLU A 17 -6.64 4.72 5.61
N LYS A 18 -7.95 4.64 5.82
CA LYS A 18 -8.56 3.85 6.90
C LYS A 18 -8.29 2.35 6.75
N LEU A 19 -8.42 1.82 5.54
CA LEU A 19 -8.17 0.40 5.24
C LEU A 19 -6.76 -0.01 5.65
N PHE A 20 -5.76 0.79 5.29
CA PHE A 20 -4.36 0.52 5.61
C PHE A 20 -3.92 1.06 6.99
N ALA A 21 -4.78 1.75 7.74
CA ALA A 21 -4.49 2.16 9.11
C ALA A 21 -4.44 0.96 10.07
N ALA A 22 -5.23 -0.09 9.77
CA ALA A 22 -5.31 -1.32 10.56
C ALA A 22 -4.20 -2.35 10.22
N GLU A 23 -3.46 -2.15 9.13
CA GLU A 23 -2.45 -3.08 8.64
C GLU A 23 -1.09 -2.91 9.32
N GLU A 24 -0.36 -4.02 9.48
CA GLU A 24 1.02 -3.98 9.94
C GLU A 24 1.93 -3.46 8.80
N LYS A 25 2.56 -2.30 9.01
CA LYS A 25 3.33 -1.59 7.97
C LYS A 25 4.79 -2.03 7.87
N THR A 26 5.21 -2.90 8.79
CA THR A 26 6.56 -3.47 8.85
C THR A 26 6.47 -4.99 8.74
N PHE A 27 7.19 -5.58 7.81
CA PHE A 27 7.15 -7.03 7.61
C PHE A 27 8.01 -7.74 8.67
N LYS A 28 7.57 -8.92 9.14
CA LYS A 28 8.16 -9.70 10.25
C LYS A 28 9.69 -9.86 10.22
N ASN A 29 10.29 -9.86 9.04
CA ASN A 29 11.73 -10.06 8.84
C ASN A 29 12.54 -8.73 8.76
N LYS A 30 11.90 -7.56 8.93
CA LYS A 30 12.51 -6.21 8.82
C LYS A 30 13.29 -6.00 7.51
N ARG A 31 12.98 -6.77 6.46
CA ARG A 31 13.62 -6.65 5.14
C ARG A 31 12.93 -5.64 4.24
N ALA A 32 11.69 -5.28 4.56
CA ALA A 32 10.96 -4.21 3.92
C ALA A 32 9.87 -3.64 4.82
N GLY A 33 9.43 -2.43 4.49
CA GLY A 33 8.33 -1.74 5.14
C GLY A 33 7.86 -0.58 4.28
N TYR A 34 6.72 -0.01 4.66
CA TYR A 34 6.21 1.17 3.97
C TYR A 34 5.60 2.19 4.94
N GLU A 35 5.62 3.45 4.55
CA GLU A 35 4.89 4.52 5.21
C GLU A 35 3.74 4.98 4.32
N ILE A 36 2.64 5.40 4.94
CA ILE A 36 1.52 6.03 4.22
C ILE A 36 1.43 7.48 4.67
N LYS A 37 1.36 8.39 3.70
CA LYS A 37 1.10 9.81 3.95
C LYS A 37 0.00 10.30 3.02
N LYS A 38 -1.01 10.95 3.60
CA LYS A 38 -1.98 11.73 2.84
C LYS A 38 -1.39 13.12 2.59
N ILE A 39 -1.30 13.51 1.33
CA ILE A 39 -0.74 14.80 0.90
C ILE A 39 -1.74 15.44 -0.07
N ARG A 40 -2.46 16.47 0.39
CA ARG A 40 -3.54 17.12 -0.37
C ARG A 40 -4.55 16.07 -0.85
N ASP A 41 -4.72 15.95 -2.17
CA ASP A 41 -5.64 15.03 -2.84
C ASP A 41 -4.94 13.75 -3.32
N LYS A 42 -3.94 13.27 -2.57
CA LYS A 42 -3.23 12.03 -2.88
C LYS A 42 -2.89 11.23 -1.62
N LEU A 43 -2.95 9.91 -1.73
CA LEU A 43 -2.39 8.97 -0.77
C LEU A 43 -1.07 8.43 -1.32
N VAL A 44 0.02 8.59 -0.58
CA VAL A 44 1.37 8.18 -1.00
C VAL A 44 1.88 7.06 -0.10
N PHE A 45 2.19 5.93 -0.70
CA PHE A 45 2.86 4.79 -0.06
C PHE A 45 4.34 4.85 -0.38
N LYS A 46 5.19 5.08 0.63
CA LYS A 46 6.65 5.12 0.48
C LYS A 46 7.23 3.81 0.96
N ILE A 47 7.80 3.02 0.06
CA ILE A 47 8.26 1.67 0.33
C ILE A 47 9.79 1.67 0.37
N LYS A 48 10.37 0.98 1.35
CA LYS A 48 11.82 0.72 1.46
C LYS A 48 12.06 -0.76 1.63
N ALA A 49 13.04 -1.31 0.93
CA ALA A 49 13.39 -2.73 0.97
C ALA A 49 14.90 -2.96 0.82
N LYS A 50 15.40 -4.08 1.36
CA LYS A 50 16.82 -4.47 1.31
C LYS A 50 17.24 -5.20 0.03
N ASP A 51 16.26 -5.66 -0.76
CA ASP A 51 16.45 -6.41 -2.00
C ASP A 51 15.17 -6.42 -2.85
N SER A 52 15.28 -6.84 -4.11
CA SER A 52 14.19 -6.82 -5.09
C SER A 52 13.05 -7.77 -4.73
N SER A 53 13.35 -8.90 -4.11
CA SER A 53 12.34 -9.88 -3.69
C SER A 53 11.44 -9.29 -2.59
N ALA A 54 12.05 -8.59 -1.62
CA ALA A 54 11.36 -7.92 -0.53
C ALA A 54 10.53 -6.74 -1.05
N LEU A 55 11.07 -5.94 -1.99
CA LEU A 55 10.31 -4.87 -2.64
C LEU A 55 9.06 -5.42 -3.34
N ARG A 56 9.22 -6.47 -4.16
CA ARG A 56 8.12 -7.13 -4.88
C ARG A 56 7.05 -7.64 -3.93
N ALA A 57 7.44 -8.22 -2.79
CA ALA A 57 6.49 -8.72 -1.79
C ALA A 57 5.61 -7.59 -1.23
N VAL A 58 6.21 -6.44 -0.87
CA VAL A 58 5.45 -5.28 -0.37
C VAL A 58 4.55 -4.70 -1.44
N LEU A 59 5.07 -4.52 -2.66
CA LEU A 59 4.28 -4.02 -3.78
C LEU A 59 3.05 -4.91 -4.04
N ASN A 60 3.24 -6.22 -4.08
CA ASN A 60 2.15 -7.18 -4.28
C ASN A 60 1.13 -7.16 -3.13
N SER A 61 1.57 -6.99 -1.89
CA SER A 61 0.67 -6.89 -0.74
C SER A 61 -0.22 -5.65 -0.86
N ILE A 62 0.37 -4.48 -1.14
CA ILE A 62 -0.38 -3.22 -1.28
C ILE A 62 -1.34 -3.30 -2.47
N THR A 63 -0.88 -3.72 -3.66
CA THR A 63 -1.71 -3.73 -4.86
C THR A 63 -2.83 -4.76 -4.80
N LYS A 64 -2.60 -5.93 -4.20
CA LYS A 64 -3.67 -6.92 -3.99
C LYS A 64 -4.75 -6.41 -3.05
N LEU A 65 -4.38 -5.76 -1.95
CA LEU A 65 -5.40 -5.23 -1.03
C LEU A 65 -6.25 -4.14 -1.68
N ILE A 66 -5.63 -3.25 -2.46
CA ILE A 66 -6.35 -2.25 -3.26
C ILE A 66 -7.28 -2.93 -4.27
N SER A 67 -6.81 -3.97 -4.96
CA SER A 67 -7.64 -4.72 -5.92
C SER A 67 -8.84 -5.38 -5.26
N VAL A 68 -8.67 -6.00 -4.09
CA VAL A 68 -9.78 -6.57 -3.31
C VAL A 68 -10.78 -5.48 -2.91
N TYR A 69 -10.30 -4.35 -2.40
CA TYR A 69 -11.16 -3.20 -2.05
C TYR A 69 -11.97 -2.69 -3.24
N GLN A 70 -11.34 -2.57 -4.42
CA GLN A 70 -12.03 -2.12 -5.62
C GLN A 70 -13.11 -3.13 -6.06
N SER A 71 -12.81 -4.42 -6.04
CA SER A 71 -13.77 -5.48 -6.37
C SER A 71 -14.95 -5.51 -5.40
N THR A 72 -14.71 -5.41 -4.09
CA THR A 72 -15.80 -5.41 -3.10
C THR A 72 -16.67 -4.16 -3.21
N LYS A 73 -16.07 -2.99 -3.50
CA LYS A 73 -16.81 -1.75 -3.76
C LYS A 73 -17.74 -1.86 -4.96
N GLN A 74 -17.37 -2.62 -6.00
CA GLN A 74 -18.24 -2.85 -7.17
C GLN A 74 -19.41 -3.79 -6.85
N VAL A 75 -19.18 -4.83 -6.03
CA VAL A 75 -20.22 -5.79 -5.62
C VAL A 75 -21.31 -5.12 -4.78
N VAL A 76 -20.93 -4.21 -3.88
CA VAL A 76 -21.89 -3.52 -2.99
C VAL A 76 -22.72 -2.44 -3.71
N LYS A 77 -22.35 -2.05 -4.93
CA LYS A 77 -23.10 -1.08 -5.75
C LYS A 77 -24.19 -1.72 -6.63
N LYS A 78 -24.36 -3.03 -6.59
CA LYS A 78 -25.46 -3.77 -7.25
C LYS A 78 -26.60 -4.01 -6.28
#